data_AF-A0A9E4K689-F1
#
_entry.id   AF-A0A9E4K689-F1
#
_cell.length_a   1.000
_cell.length_b   1.000
_cell.length_c   1.000
_cell.angle_alpha   90.00
_cell.angle_beta   90.00
_cell.angle_gamma   90.00
#
_symmetry.space_group_name_H-M   'P 1'
#
loop_
_entity.id
_entity.type
_entity.pdbx_description
1 polymer ?
#
loop_
_entity_poly.entity_id
_entity_poly.type
_entity_poly.pdbx_seq_one_letter_code
_entity_poly.pdbx_strand_id
1 'polypeptide(L)'
;MSNLINLGCDVSDIHRRYAEIHGALFGITSYRMVLYALKGESRSMYSDYERRLKGLQEELGAHISSIRKTDLPLKNSADLHNSLIEYTHILSQVISALESMCSQLKDDEDEYRSSINNGQSRFLQDKVNYDYSIRELERIGTRLNKLFSTY
;
A
#
# COMPACT_ATOMS: atom_id res chain seq x y z
N MET A 1 3.90 -26.42 -2.22
CA MET A 1 3.32 -25.84 -1.00
C MET A 1 4.23 -24.82 -0.34
N SER A 2 5.52 -25.10 -0.10
CA SER A 2 6.45 -24.14 0.54
C SER A 2 6.54 -22.79 -0.17
N ASN A 3 6.51 -22.75 -1.51
CA ASN A 3 6.57 -21.48 -2.25
C ASN A 3 5.35 -20.57 -2.03
N LEU A 4 4.15 -21.13 -1.80
CA LEU A 4 2.94 -20.34 -1.56
C LEU A 4 2.92 -19.74 -0.15
N ILE A 5 3.40 -20.52 0.82
CA ILE A 5 3.51 -20.08 2.21
C ILE A 5 4.58 -18.98 2.31
N ASN A 6 5.75 -19.18 1.70
CA ASN A 6 6.82 -18.18 1.66
C ASN A 6 6.32 -16.87 1.05
N LEU A 7 5.64 -16.95 -0.09
CA LEU A 7 5.01 -15.79 -0.72
C LEU A 7 3.98 -15.10 0.19
N GLY A 8 3.14 -15.88 0.89
CA GLY A 8 2.19 -15.34 1.86
C GLY A 8 2.87 -14.57 2.99
N CYS A 9 3.98 -15.11 3.51
CA CYS A 9 4.81 -14.44 4.52
C CYS A 9 5.45 -13.16 3.98
N ASP A 10 6.08 -13.22 2.81
CA ASP A 10 6.74 -12.07 2.18
C ASP A 10 5.74 -10.93 1.93
N VAL A 11 4.56 -11.25 1.38
CA VAL A 11 3.49 -10.27 1.13
C VAL A 11 2.93 -9.71 2.43
N SER A 12 2.83 -10.52 3.49
CA SER A 12 2.41 -10.06 4.81
C SER A 12 3.42 -9.09 5.43
N ASP A 13 4.71 -9.35 5.30
CA ASP A 13 5.78 -8.47 5.76
C ASP A 13 5.79 -7.14 5.01
N ILE A 14 5.59 -7.17 3.68
CA ILE A 14 5.43 -5.97 2.86
C ILE A 14 4.20 -5.18 3.30
N HIS A 15 3.05 -5.84 3.51
CA HIS A 15 1.84 -5.19 3.99
C HIS A 15 2.05 -4.53 5.36
N ARG A 16 2.73 -5.20 6.31
CA ARG A 16 3.04 -4.63 7.63
C ARG A 16 3.89 -3.37 7.52
N ARG A 17 4.98 -3.40 6.74
CA ARG A 17 5.85 -2.24 6.50
C ARG A 17 5.12 -1.09 5.82
N TYR A 18 4.23 -1.40 4.88
CA TYR A 18 3.34 -0.43 4.27
C TYR A 18 2.39 0.19 5.31
N ALA A 19 1.77 -0.63 6.17
CA ALA A 19 0.82 -0.18 7.18
C ALA A 19 1.46 0.76 8.20
N GLU A 20 2.75 0.59 8.51
CA GLU A 20 3.51 1.55 9.32
C GLU A 20 3.61 2.93 8.65
N ILE A 21 3.83 2.99 7.34
CA ILE A 21 3.92 4.25 6.57
C ILE A 21 2.53 4.88 6.45
N HIS A 22 1.51 4.10 6.08
CA HIS A 22 0.11 4.53 6.07
C HIS A 22 -0.29 5.11 7.44
N GLY A 23 -0.01 4.38 8.52
CA GLY A 23 -0.28 4.80 9.88
C GLY A 23 0.50 6.05 10.26
N ALA A 24 1.74 6.22 9.81
CA ALA A 24 2.49 7.44 10.07
C ALA A 24 1.96 8.66 9.28
N LEU A 25 1.44 8.45 8.06
CA LEU A 25 0.85 9.51 7.24
C LEU A 25 -0.57 9.88 7.67
N PHE A 26 -1.37 8.94 8.20
CA PHE A 26 -2.78 9.18 8.50
C PHE A 26 -3.18 8.98 9.97
N GLY A 27 -2.42 8.22 10.75
CA GLY A 27 -2.79 7.75 12.10
C GLY A 27 -1.95 8.30 13.27
N ILE A 28 -0.65 8.54 13.10
CA ILE A 28 0.23 9.00 14.21
C ILE A 28 0.28 10.52 14.22
N THR A 29 -0.79 11.09 14.80
CA THR A 29 -0.99 12.45 15.33
C THR A 29 -0.54 13.58 14.40
N SER A 30 -1.50 14.44 14.05
CA SER A 30 -1.29 15.80 13.56
C SER A 30 -0.13 16.53 14.27
N TYR A 31 0.15 16.19 15.53
CA TYR A 31 1.33 16.61 16.30
C TYR A 31 2.70 16.31 15.66
N ARG A 32 2.97 15.12 15.11
CA ARG A 32 4.27 14.83 14.45
C ARG A 32 4.40 15.59 13.13
N MET A 33 3.32 15.70 12.36
CA MET A 33 3.29 16.52 11.15
C MET A 33 3.48 18.00 11.47
N VAL A 34 2.80 18.51 12.50
CA VAL A 34 2.99 19.88 13.01
C VAL A 34 4.42 20.08 13.50
N LEU A 35 5.02 19.13 14.22
CA LEU A 35 6.43 19.21 14.63
C LEU A 35 7.38 19.23 13.43
N TYR A 36 7.17 18.41 12.42
CA TYR A 36 7.99 18.43 11.20
C TYR A 36 7.79 19.72 10.39
N ALA A 37 6.56 20.22 10.30
CA ALA A 37 6.27 21.51 9.68
C ALA A 37 6.94 22.67 10.46
N LEU A 38 6.87 22.67 11.79
CA LEU A 38 7.53 23.65 12.66
C LEU A 38 9.06 23.61 12.56
N LYS A 39 9.64 22.44 12.24
CA LYS A 39 11.07 22.27 11.99
C LYS A 39 11.48 22.53 10.55
N GLY A 40 10.54 22.76 9.62
CA GLY A 40 10.82 22.86 8.19
C GLY A 40 11.27 21.54 7.55
N GLU A 41 11.01 20.40 8.20
CA GLU A 41 11.49 19.07 7.83
C GLU A 41 10.41 18.20 7.15
N SER A 42 9.20 18.73 6.90
CA SER A 42 8.09 17.99 6.28
C SER A 42 8.47 17.37 4.93
N ARG A 43 9.20 18.13 4.11
CA ARG A 43 9.72 17.66 2.81
C ARG A 43 10.66 16.45 2.94
N SER A 44 11.52 16.45 3.97
CA SER A 44 12.40 15.31 4.26
C SER A 44 11.58 14.08 4.67
N MET A 45 10.53 14.27 5.47
CA MET A 45 9.65 13.17 5.90
C MET A 45 8.94 12.52 4.70
N TYR A 46 8.33 13.32 3.82
CA TYR A 46 7.64 12.78 2.64
C TYR A 46 8.60 12.11 1.66
N SER A 47 9.81 12.66 1.48
CA SER A 47 10.86 12.03 0.68
C SER A 47 11.29 10.67 1.25
N ASP A 48 11.34 10.52 2.57
CA ASP A 48 11.68 9.26 3.22
C ASP A 48 10.58 8.21 3.03
N TYR A 49 9.32 8.61 3.14
CA TYR A 49 8.18 7.72 2.88
C TYR A 49 8.10 7.31 1.42
N GLU A 50 8.22 8.25 0.47
CA GLU A 50 8.26 7.95 -0.96
C GLU A 50 9.34 6.92 -1.30
N ARG A 51 10.57 7.11 -0.80
CA ARG A 51 11.68 6.19 -1.00
C ARG A 51 11.39 4.79 -0.44
N ARG A 52 10.82 4.70 0.76
CA ARG A 52 10.44 3.41 1.36
C ARG A 52 9.32 2.71 0.57
N LEU A 53 8.35 3.47 0.07
CA LEU A 53 7.24 2.95 -0.73
C LEU A 53 7.71 2.44 -2.09
N LYS A 54 8.65 3.13 -2.75
CA LYS A 54 9.32 2.63 -3.96
C LYS A 54 10.02 1.29 -3.72
N GLY A 55 10.77 1.17 -2.63
CA GLY A 55 11.40 -0.11 -2.25
C GLY A 55 10.37 -1.22 -2.05
N LEU A 56 9.24 -0.93 -1.40
CA LEU A 56 8.16 -1.90 -1.24
C LEU A 56 7.54 -2.33 -2.59
N GLN A 57 7.38 -1.40 -3.55
CA GLN A 57 6.90 -1.77 -4.89
C GLN A 57 7.88 -2.66 -5.64
N GLU A 58 9.17 -2.36 -5.58
CA GLU A 58 10.20 -3.15 -6.25
C GLU A 58 10.23 -4.58 -5.71
N GLU A 59 10.19 -4.72 -4.38
CA GLU A 59 10.09 -6.02 -3.70
C GLU A 59 8.83 -6.78 -4.14
N LEU A 60 7.66 -6.13 -4.07
CA LEU A 60 6.39 -6.74 -4.45
C LEU A 60 6.34 -7.14 -5.94
N GLY A 61 6.92 -6.32 -6.83
CA GLY A 61 7.04 -6.58 -8.26
C GLY A 61 7.91 -7.81 -8.56
N ALA A 62 8.98 -8.02 -7.79
CA ALA A 62 9.80 -9.23 -7.87
C ALA A 62 8.99 -10.47 -7.46
N HIS A 63 8.20 -10.40 -6.39
CA HIS A 63 7.33 -11.49 -5.95
C HIS A 63 6.23 -11.82 -6.98
N ILE A 64 5.54 -10.81 -7.54
CA ILE A 64 4.54 -10.99 -8.61
C ILE A 64 5.15 -11.69 -9.82
N SER A 65 6.36 -11.28 -10.22
CA SER A 65 7.07 -11.87 -11.35
C SER A 65 7.48 -13.33 -11.08
N SER A 66 7.81 -13.66 -9.83
CA SER A 66 8.10 -15.03 -9.40
C SER A 66 6.84 -15.91 -9.38
N ILE A 67 5.70 -15.38 -8.94
CA ILE A 67 4.42 -16.09 -8.95
C ILE A 67 4.04 -16.53 -10.36
N ARG A 68 4.16 -15.63 -11.34
CA ARG A 68 3.82 -15.93 -12.75
C ARG A 68 4.69 -17.03 -13.37
N LYS A 69 5.85 -17.35 -12.79
CA LYS A 69 6.80 -18.35 -13.28
C LYS A 69 6.66 -19.72 -12.60
N THR A 70 5.83 -19.84 -11.57
CA THR A 70 5.70 -21.08 -10.78
C THR A 70 4.48 -21.89 -11.25
N ASP A 71 4.61 -23.22 -11.27
CA ASP A 71 3.61 -24.17 -11.80
C ASP A 71 2.17 -23.93 -11.32
N LEU A 72 1.21 -24.18 -12.22
CA LEU A 72 -0.23 -24.07 -11.98
C LEU A 72 -0.63 -24.80 -10.67
N PRO A 73 -1.39 -24.14 -9.78
CA PRO A 73 -1.81 -24.76 -8.54
C PRO A 73 -2.64 -26.04 -8.81
N LEU A 74 -2.46 -27.06 -7.96
CA LEU A 74 -3.38 -28.19 -7.87
C LEU A 74 -4.80 -27.63 -7.71
N LYS A 75 -5.80 -28.28 -8.35
CA LYS A 75 -7.19 -27.80 -8.46
C LYS A 75 -7.80 -27.29 -7.14
N ASN A 76 -7.40 -27.87 -6.01
CA ASN A 76 -7.89 -27.54 -4.67
C ASN A 76 -7.23 -26.31 -4.02
N SER A 77 -6.13 -25.79 -4.59
CA SER A 77 -5.37 -24.64 -4.08
C SER A 77 -5.49 -23.40 -4.97
N ALA A 78 -6.24 -23.50 -6.06
CA ALA A 78 -6.40 -22.44 -7.05
C ALA A 78 -7.05 -21.17 -6.44
N ASP A 79 -8.06 -21.34 -5.58
CA ASP A 79 -8.75 -20.20 -4.97
C ASP A 79 -7.88 -19.42 -3.98
N LEU A 80 -7.06 -20.13 -3.20
CA LEU A 80 -6.08 -19.53 -2.29
C LEU A 80 -5.01 -18.77 -3.09
N HIS A 81 -4.45 -19.42 -4.11
CA HIS A 81 -3.44 -18.84 -4.99
C HIS A 81 -3.96 -17.59 -5.73
N ASN A 82 -5.15 -17.67 -6.32
CA ASN A 82 -5.78 -16.54 -7.02
C ASN A 82 -6.09 -15.39 -6.07
N SER A 83 -6.58 -15.69 -4.87
CA SER A 83 -6.83 -14.67 -3.84
C SER A 83 -5.54 -14.00 -3.38
N LEU A 84 -4.43 -14.74 -3.29
CA LEU A 84 -3.14 -14.17 -2.90
C LEU A 84 -2.57 -13.28 -4.00
N ILE A 85 -2.72 -13.67 -5.27
CA ILE A 85 -2.38 -12.81 -6.42
C ILE A 85 -3.21 -11.54 -6.42
N GLU A 86 -4.53 -11.65 -6.25
CA GLU A 86 -5.45 -10.50 -6.22
C GLU A 86 -5.05 -9.54 -5.09
N TYR A 87 -4.78 -10.08 -3.90
CA TYR A 87 -4.32 -9.31 -2.75
C TYR A 87 -3.00 -8.60 -3.02
N THR A 88 -2.02 -9.32 -3.57
CA THR A 88 -0.71 -8.76 -3.92
C THR A 88 -0.86 -7.63 -4.96
N HIS A 89 -1.75 -7.79 -5.94
CA HIS A 89 -1.99 -6.75 -6.94
C HIS A 89 -2.62 -5.50 -6.34
N ILE A 90 -3.66 -5.65 -5.52
CA ILE A 90 -4.29 -4.49 -4.86
C ILE A 90 -3.32 -3.83 -3.87
N LEU A 91 -2.51 -4.60 -3.14
CA LEU A 91 -1.47 -4.05 -2.27
C LEU A 91 -0.48 -3.19 -3.06
N SER A 92 -0.09 -3.64 -4.26
CA SER A 92 0.75 -2.85 -5.18
C SER A 92 0.10 -1.51 -5.52
N GLN A 93 -1.18 -1.53 -5.90
CA GLN A 93 -1.92 -0.31 -6.28
C GLN A 93 -2.02 0.67 -5.11
N VAL A 94 -2.29 0.15 -3.91
CA VAL A 94 -2.38 0.93 -2.68
C VAL A 94 -1.03 1.57 -2.33
N ILE A 95 0.07 0.83 -2.45
CA ILE A 95 1.42 1.37 -2.24
C ILE A 95 1.72 2.47 -3.27
N SER A 96 1.38 2.28 -4.55
CA SER A 96 1.55 3.30 -5.60
C SER A 96 0.73 4.56 -5.36
N ALA A 97 -0.51 4.42 -4.94
CA ALA A 97 -1.35 5.57 -4.60
C ALA A 97 -0.74 6.37 -3.44
N LEU A 98 -0.29 5.69 -2.38
CA LEU A 98 0.35 6.35 -1.24
C LEU A 98 1.67 7.04 -1.62
N GLU A 99 2.48 6.38 -2.46
CA GLU A 99 3.72 6.94 -2.98
C GLU A 99 3.46 8.22 -3.77
N SER A 100 2.48 8.21 -4.67
CA SER A 100 2.08 9.38 -5.45
C SER A 100 1.66 10.53 -4.55
N MET A 101 0.84 10.26 -3.52
CA MET A 101 0.46 11.27 -2.53
C MET A 101 1.68 11.83 -1.79
N CYS A 102 2.63 10.98 -1.39
CA CYS A 102 3.89 11.44 -0.77
C CYS A 102 4.73 12.30 -1.73
N SER A 103 4.80 11.96 -3.02
CA SER A 103 5.51 12.78 -4.00
C SER A 103 4.86 14.16 -4.14
N GLN A 104 3.54 14.23 -4.28
CA GLN A 104 2.83 15.52 -4.37
C GLN A 104 3.03 16.37 -3.11
N LEU A 105 2.94 15.75 -1.91
CA LEU A 105 3.20 16.43 -0.64
C LEU A 105 4.64 16.92 -0.50
N LYS A 106 5.62 16.18 -1.04
CA LYS A 106 7.03 16.57 -1.06
C LYS A 106 7.30 17.73 -2.04
N ASP A 107 6.59 17.76 -3.16
CA ASP A 107 6.82 18.73 -4.23
C ASP A 107 6.24 20.10 -3.86
N ASP A 108 4.95 20.16 -3.51
CA ASP A 108 4.29 21.36 -2.99
C ASP A 108 3.09 20.96 -2.11
N GLU A 109 3.30 20.91 -0.79
CA GLU A 109 2.27 20.52 0.16
C GLU A 109 1.09 21.51 0.19
N ASP A 110 1.38 22.80 0.15
CA ASP A 110 0.37 23.85 0.26
C ASP A 110 -0.52 23.86 -0.98
N GLU A 111 0.06 23.83 -2.18
CA GLU A 111 -0.69 23.74 -3.42
C GLU A 111 -1.51 22.44 -3.48
N TYR A 112 -0.91 21.30 -3.15
CA TYR A 112 -1.59 20.01 -3.25
C TYR A 112 -2.80 19.90 -2.30
N ARG A 113 -2.71 20.52 -1.12
CA ARG A 113 -3.79 20.53 -0.12
C ARG A 113 -4.84 21.62 -0.37
N SER A 114 -4.46 22.74 -0.98
CA SER A 114 -5.34 23.91 -1.14
C SER A 114 -5.92 24.09 -2.54
N SER A 115 -5.31 23.50 -3.57
CA SER A 115 -5.80 23.58 -4.96
C SER A 115 -7.14 22.87 -5.11
N ILE A 116 -8.21 23.66 -5.17
CA ILE A 116 -9.59 23.18 -5.35
C ILE A 116 -9.82 22.85 -6.82
N ASN A 117 -10.08 21.57 -7.12
CA ASN A 117 -10.55 21.11 -8.42
C ASN A 117 -11.92 20.44 -8.20
N ASN A 118 -12.95 20.81 -8.96
CA ASN A 118 -14.31 20.27 -8.82
C ASN A 118 -14.87 20.30 -7.36
N GLY A 119 -14.58 21.35 -6.60
CA GLY A 119 -15.12 21.55 -5.24
C GLY A 119 -14.41 20.80 -4.11
N GLN A 120 -13.35 20.04 -4.41
CA GLN A 120 -12.49 19.40 -3.41
C GLN A 120 -11.02 19.69 -3.71
N SER A 121 -10.15 19.65 -2.70
CA SER A 121 -8.72 19.72 -2.98
C SER A 121 -8.24 18.44 -3.67
N ARG A 122 -7.19 18.54 -4.48
CA ARG A 122 -6.59 17.39 -5.15
C ARG A 122 -6.16 16.30 -4.15
N PHE A 123 -5.58 16.68 -3.01
CA PHE A 123 -5.27 15.77 -1.91
C PHE A 123 -6.51 14.98 -1.43
N LEU A 124 -7.66 15.64 -1.30
CA LEU A 124 -8.88 14.98 -0.82
C LEU A 124 -9.42 13.98 -1.85
N GLN A 125 -9.37 14.31 -3.14
CA GLN A 125 -9.76 13.39 -4.21
C GLN A 125 -8.87 12.14 -4.23
N ASP A 126 -7.55 12.34 -4.18
CA ASP A 126 -6.59 11.24 -4.14
C ASP A 126 -6.78 10.38 -2.89
N LYS A 127 -7.05 11.00 -1.74
CA LYS A 127 -7.37 10.28 -0.50
C LYS A 127 -8.65 9.45 -0.62
N VAL A 128 -9.71 9.97 -1.24
CA VAL A 128 -10.96 9.20 -1.44
C VAL A 128 -10.72 7.97 -2.31
N ASN A 129 -9.97 8.12 -3.41
CA ASN A 129 -9.60 7.01 -4.28
C ASN A 129 -8.74 5.98 -3.53
N TYR A 130 -7.79 6.47 -2.74
CA TYR A 130 -6.95 5.65 -1.90
C TYR A 130 -7.76 4.85 -0.86
N ASP A 131 -8.67 5.50 -0.13
CA ASP A 131 -9.54 4.86 0.86
C ASP A 131 -10.42 3.77 0.23
N TYR A 132 -10.84 3.95 -1.03
CA TYR A 132 -11.54 2.89 -1.78
C TYR A 132 -10.63 1.67 -2.02
N SER A 133 -9.39 1.89 -2.45
CA SER A 133 -8.42 0.79 -2.63
C SER A 133 -8.08 0.07 -1.32
N ILE A 134 -8.05 0.78 -0.18
CA ILE A 134 -7.90 0.17 1.15
C ILE A 134 -9.05 -0.79 1.45
N ARG A 135 -10.29 -0.38 1.22
CA ARG A 135 -11.46 -1.25 1.48
C ARG A 135 -11.43 -2.51 0.62
N GLU A 136 -11.02 -2.39 -0.64
CA GLU A 136 -10.83 -3.57 -1.50
C GLU A 136 -9.72 -4.48 -0.98
N LEU A 137 -8.59 -3.91 -0.52
CA LEU A 137 -7.51 -4.68 0.09
C LEU A 137 -8.00 -5.45 1.33
N GLU A 138 -8.75 -4.81 2.21
CA GLU A 138 -9.34 -5.43 3.42
C GLU A 138 -10.35 -6.54 3.07
N ARG A 139 -11.18 -6.32 2.04
CA ARG A 139 -12.14 -7.30 1.54
C ARG A 139 -11.43 -8.57 1.08
N ILE A 140 -10.37 -8.43 0.29
CA ILE A 140 -9.59 -9.56 -0.21
C ILE A 140 -8.81 -10.23 0.92
N GLY A 141 -8.20 -9.46 1.83
CA GLY A 141 -7.51 -9.98 3.00
C GLY A 141 -8.44 -10.82 3.90
N THR A 142 -9.68 -10.38 4.09
CA THR A 142 -10.70 -11.15 4.81
C THR A 142 -11.04 -12.46 4.09
N ARG A 143 -11.14 -12.43 2.75
CA ARG A 143 -11.36 -13.64 1.93
C ARG A 143 -10.20 -14.62 2.08
N LEU A 144 -8.97 -14.12 2.02
CA LEU A 144 -7.75 -14.91 2.23
C LEU A 144 -7.72 -15.58 3.60
N ASN A 145 -7.98 -14.84 4.67
CA ASN A 145 -8.00 -15.39 6.02
C ASN A 145 -9.01 -16.54 6.18
N LYS A 146 -10.20 -16.40 5.56
CA LYS A 146 -11.20 -17.48 5.55
C LYS A 146 -10.69 -18.71 4.80
N LEU A 147 -10.06 -18.52 3.64
CA LEU A 147 -9.49 -19.62 2.85
C LEU A 147 -8.37 -20.34 3.60
N PHE A 148 -7.49 -19.60 4.29
CA PHE A 148 -6.45 -20.18 5.14
C PHE A 148 -6.99 -20.90 6.37
N SER A 149 -8.11 -20.43 6.94
CA SER A 149 -8.74 -21.06 8.12
C SER A 149 -9.53 -22.33 7.78
N THR A 150 -9.84 -22.54 6.50
CA THR A 150 -10.57 -23.72 5.99
C THR A 150 -9.61 -24.78 5.42
N TYR A 151 -8.33 -24.43 5.28
CA TYR A 151 -7.25 -25.28 4.76
C TYR A 151 -6.53 -26.00 5.91
#